data_AF-A0A662QK51-F1
#
_entry.id   AF-A0A662QK51-F1
#
_cell.length_a   1.000
_cell.length_b   1.000
_cell.length_c   1.000
_cell.angle_alpha   90.00
_cell.angle_beta   90.00
_cell.angle_gamma   90.00
#
_symmetry.space_group_name_H-M   'P 1'
#
loop_
_entity.id
_entity.type
_entity.pdbx_description
1 polymer ?
#
loop_
_entity_poly.entity_id
_entity_poly.type
_entity_poly.pdbx_seq_one_letter_code
_entity_poly.pdbx_strand_id
1 'polypeptide(L)'
;GERVVGRAVEYESLGALGSLLMISDPAKVAKLHQLCNKLGIDVISAGVTIAWLIESYERGLIGEEKLEGLKPRWGDHRVVEKLLELMAERRGIGELLAMGVREASKKVEGSEAFAMHSKGLEIPMHDPRAFKGMGLQYATSNRGACHLYGFVLRIEQGERVTDLGIHERVQRFDVEGKGRIVAIMQDWSEVVESMGICKFLQISPGHVASIYSLAVGRKFTAKSLHARGTAIFNLKRVFNLACGMSGEDDSLPDRLLKEPLSDGGAAGQVVELDRMLREYYEYRGWSEEGYPRKEILEKLGLLEILKGSRFEAYKEVLEKAA
;
A
#
# COMPACT_ATOMS: atom_id res chain seq x y z
N GLY A 1 -35.41 9.34 8.08
CA GLY A 1 -34.13 8.93 7.48
C GLY A 1 -34.02 7.43 7.55
N GLU A 2 -33.47 6.80 6.52
CA GLU A 2 -33.25 5.35 6.47
C GLU A 2 -32.21 4.95 7.54
N ARG A 3 -32.52 3.97 8.39
CA ARG A 3 -31.60 3.48 9.44
C ARG A 3 -30.68 2.43 8.83
N VAL A 4 -29.40 2.73 8.71
CA VAL A 4 -28.37 1.76 8.31
C VAL A 4 -27.90 1.00 9.56
N VAL A 5 -28.04 -0.32 9.56
CA VAL A 5 -27.53 -1.20 10.64
C VAL A 5 -26.42 -2.06 10.07
N GLY A 6 -25.25 -2.03 10.71
CA GLY A 6 -24.11 -2.87 10.32
C GLY A 6 -22.88 -2.61 11.17
N ARG A 7 -21.72 -3.12 10.73
CA ARG A 7 -20.44 -2.91 11.42
C ARG A 7 -20.00 -1.44 11.39
N ALA A 8 -19.19 -1.05 12.38
CA ALA A 8 -18.57 0.27 12.45
C ALA A 8 -17.83 0.58 11.14
N VAL A 9 -17.89 1.84 10.72
CA VAL A 9 -17.21 2.30 9.50
C VAL A 9 -15.78 2.64 9.86
N GLU A 10 -14.83 1.99 9.18
CA GLU A 10 -13.39 2.20 9.39
C GLU A 10 -12.92 3.51 8.73
N TYR A 11 -11.77 4.04 9.17
CA TYR A 11 -11.18 5.27 8.62
C TYR A 11 -11.05 5.23 7.08
N GLU A 12 -10.51 4.13 6.56
CA GLU A 12 -10.31 3.94 5.11
C GLU A 12 -11.64 3.89 4.35
N SER A 13 -12.69 3.34 4.97
CA SER A 13 -14.04 3.35 4.37
C SER A 13 -14.61 4.77 4.29
N LEU A 14 -14.42 5.58 5.33
CA LEU A 14 -14.83 6.98 5.33
C LEU A 14 -14.08 7.80 4.28
N GLY A 15 -12.77 7.58 4.14
CA GLY A 15 -11.97 8.27 3.14
C GLY A 15 -12.36 7.86 1.72
N ALA A 16 -12.40 6.56 1.43
CA ALA A 16 -12.54 6.04 0.07
C ALA A 16 -13.95 6.18 -0.50
N LEU A 17 -14.98 6.00 0.33
CA LEU A 17 -16.39 6.11 -0.08
C LEU A 17 -17.03 7.45 0.28
N GLY A 18 -16.30 8.29 1.02
CA GLY A 18 -16.73 9.62 1.45
C GLY A 18 -15.89 10.71 0.80
N SER A 19 -14.83 11.14 1.49
CA SER A 19 -14.02 12.30 1.12
C SER A 19 -13.49 12.24 -0.32
N LEU A 20 -12.95 11.09 -0.73
CA LEU A 20 -12.41 10.88 -2.08
C LEU A 20 -13.47 11.08 -3.18
N LEU A 21 -14.70 10.67 -2.90
CA LEU A 21 -15.82 10.76 -3.84
C LEU A 21 -16.68 12.02 -3.60
N MET A 22 -16.24 12.94 -2.74
CA MET A 22 -16.97 14.14 -2.30
C MET A 22 -18.35 13.86 -1.66
N ILE A 23 -18.52 12.71 -1.00
CA ILE A 23 -19.73 12.35 -0.26
C ILE A 23 -19.53 12.66 1.22
N SER A 24 -20.11 13.75 1.70
CA SER A 24 -19.91 14.24 3.08
C SER A 24 -20.92 13.72 4.10
N ASP A 25 -22.01 13.09 3.65
CA ASP A 25 -23.05 12.58 4.54
C ASP A 25 -22.65 11.19 5.08
N PRO A 26 -22.36 11.06 6.40
CA PRO A 26 -21.87 9.83 6.98
C PRO A 26 -22.89 8.68 6.90
N ALA A 27 -24.21 8.97 6.84
CA ALA A 27 -25.22 7.93 6.68
C ALA A 27 -25.16 7.30 5.29
N LYS A 28 -24.89 8.11 4.26
CA LYS A 28 -24.69 7.61 2.88
C LYS A 28 -23.41 6.81 2.76
N VAL A 29 -22.31 7.28 3.36
CA VAL A 29 -21.04 6.54 3.39
C VAL A 29 -21.21 5.21 4.12
N ALA A 30 -21.92 5.19 5.25
CA ALA A 30 -22.23 3.96 5.97
C ALA A 30 -23.05 2.97 5.11
N LYS A 31 -24.00 3.47 4.30
CA LYS A 31 -24.76 2.64 3.36
C LYS A 31 -23.86 2.00 2.30
N LEU A 32 -22.97 2.78 1.68
CA LEU A 32 -22.01 2.30 0.69
C LEU A 32 -21.04 1.27 1.30
N HIS A 33 -20.52 1.52 2.50
CA HIS A 33 -19.69 0.57 3.23
C HIS A 33 -20.43 -0.76 3.49
N GLN A 34 -21.70 -0.72 3.91
CA GLN A 34 -22.49 -1.94 4.07
C GLN A 34 -22.72 -2.67 2.74
N LEU A 35 -22.87 -1.94 1.64
CA LEU A 35 -23.00 -2.54 0.32
C LEU A 35 -21.70 -3.26 -0.08
N CYS A 36 -20.53 -2.64 0.06
CA CYS A 36 -19.25 -3.29 -0.20
C CYS A 36 -19.08 -4.57 0.64
N ASN A 37 -19.44 -4.53 1.92
CA ASN A 37 -19.40 -5.72 2.79
C ASN A 37 -20.33 -6.84 2.30
N LYS A 38 -21.53 -6.51 1.82
CA LYS A 38 -22.48 -7.49 1.27
C LYS A 38 -21.99 -8.08 -0.05
N LEU A 39 -21.37 -7.27 -0.89
CA LEU A 39 -20.86 -7.67 -2.20
C LEU A 39 -19.48 -8.36 -2.13
N GLY A 40 -18.77 -8.23 -1.00
CA GLY A 40 -17.42 -8.76 -0.83
C GLY A 40 -16.36 -7.96 -1.60
N ILE A 41 -16.52 -6.64 -1.69
CA ILE A 41 -15.62 -5.74 -2.42
C ILE A 41 -14.77 -4.93 -1.44
N ASP A 42 -13.47 -4.79 -1.72
CA ASP A 42 -12.60 -3.88 -0.98
C ASP A 42 -13.01 -2.41 -1.19
N VAL A 43 -13.20 -1.69 -0.08
CA VAL A 43 -13.67 -0.31 -0.08
C VAL A 43 -12.64 0.67 -0.66
N ILE A 44 -11.34 0.41 -0.46
CA ILE A 44 -10.27 1.29 -0.92
C ILE A 44 -10.17 1.19 -2.44
N SER A 45 -9.94 -0.03 -2.95
CA SER A 45 -9.86 -0.28 -4.38
C SER A 45 -11.12 0.15 -5.12
N ALA A 46 -12.32 -0.10 -4.55
CA ALA A 46 -13.55 0.35 -5.16
C ALA A 46 -13.67 1.88 -5.22
N GLY A 47 -13.38 2.57 -4.11
CA GLY A 47 -13.44 4.03 -4.04
C GLY A 47 -12.48 4.70 -5.02
N VAL A 48 -11.22 4.25 -5.06
CA VAL A 48 -10.20 4.77 -5.98
C VAL A 48 -10.53 4.46 -7.44
N THR A 49 -11.00 3.24 -7.75
CA THR A 49 -11.41 2.88 -9.11
C THR A 49 -12.61 3.71 -9.59
N ILE A 50 -13.59 3.97 -8.72
CA ILE A 50 -14.75 4.83 -9.04
C ILE A 50 -14.32 6.29 -9.18
N ALA A 51 -13.42 6.79 -8.34
CA ALA A 51 -12.88 8.14 -8.47
C ALA A 51 -12.17 8.33 -9.81
N TRP A 52 -11.35 7.35 -10.21
CA TRP A 52 -10.72 7.34 -11.54
C TRP A 52 -11.76 7.38 -12.66
N LEU A 53 -12.85 6.60 -12.57
CA LEU A 53 -13.92 6.64 -13.58
C LEU A 53 -14.57 8.03 -13.69
N ILE A 54 -14.91 8.65 -12.56
CA ILE A 54 -15.53 9.98 -12.53
C ILE A 54 -14.56 11.00 -13.16
N GLU A 55 -13.28 10.96 -12.80
CA GLU A 55 -12.27 11.84 -13.38
C GLU A 55 -12.07 11.61 -14.89
N SER A 56 -12.05 10.35 -15.34
CA SER A 56 -11.99 9.99 -16.76
C SER A 56 -13.20 10.50 -17.54
N TYR A 57 -14.40 10.45 -16.95
CA TYR A 57 -15.60 10.99 -17.56
C TYR A 57 -15.57 12.53 -17.64
N GLU A 58 -15.16 13.22 -16.57
CA GLU A 58 -15.02 14.69 -16.59
C GLU A 58 -13.98 15.17 -17.59
N ARG A 59 -12.91 14.40 -17.80
CA ARG A 59 -11.89 14.66 -18.83
C ARG A 59 -12.32 14.25 -20.25
N GLY A 60 -13.51 13.69 -20.42
CA GLY A 60 -14.04 13.25 -21.72
C GLY A 60 -13.34 12.01 -22.29
N LEU A 61 -12.63 11.23 -21.48
CA LEU A 61 -11.91 10.01 -21.91
C LEU A 61 -12.84 8.79 -22.00
N ILE A 62 -14.00 8.85 -21.35
CA ILE A 62 -15.05 7.82 -21.40
C ILE A 62 -16.35 8.52 -21.77
N GLY A 63 -16.99 8.09 -22.86
CA GLY A 63 -18.26 8.65 -23.32
C GLY A 63 -19.49 7.99 -22.67
N GLU A 64 -20.65 8.64 -22.83
CA GLU A 64 -21.93 8.18 -22.26
C GLU A 64 -22.38 6.83 -22.83
N GLU A 65 -21.93 6.48 -24.04
CA GLU A 65 -22.24 5.21 -24.70
C GLU A 65 -21.72 4.01 -23.90
N LYS A 66 -20.53 4.12 -23.32
CA LYS A 66 -19.93 3.06 -22.47
C LYS A 66 -20.56 3.01 -21.07
N LEU A 67 -21.31 4.03 -20.70
CA LEU A 67 -21.93 4.17 -19.38
C LEU A 67 -23.42 3.83 -19.40
N GLU A 68 -23.99 3.43 -20.54
CA GLU A 68 -25.42 3.08 -20.66
C GLU A 68 -26.34 4.19 -20.10
N GLY A 69 -25.94 5.46 -20.26
CA GLY A 69 -26.68 6.62 -19.75
C GLY A 69 -26.40 6.99 -18.29
N LEU A 70 -25.55 6.26 -17.56
CA LEU A 70 -25.01 6.73 -16.28
C LEU A 70 -24.16 8.00 -16.50
N LYS A 71 -24.36 8.99 -15.62
CA LYS A 71 -23.59 10.23 -15.59
C LYS A 71 -22.84 10.31 -14.26
N PRO A 72 -21.64 9.72 -14.17
CA PRO A 72 -20.84 9.72 -12.94
C PRO A 72 -20.47 11.15 -12.57
N ARG A 73 -20.79 11.54 -11.34
CA ARG A 73 -20.55 12.87 -10.79
C ARG A 73 -20.04 12.76 -9.36
N TRP A 74 -19.09 13.61 -9.01
CA TRP A 74 -18.63 13.76 -7.64
C TRP A 74 -19.79 14.09 -6.71
N GLY A 75 -19.78 13.48 -5.52
CA GLY A 75 -20.80 13.66 -4.49
C GLY A 75 -22.11 12.89 -4.70
N ASP A 76 -22.29 12.20 -5.84
CA ASP A 76 -23.51 11.43 -6.09
C ASP A 76 -23.43 9.98 -5.59
N HIS A 77 -23.79 9.78 -4.32
CA HIS A 77 -23.83 8.45 -3.69
C HIS A 77 -24.68 7.40 -4.43
N ARG A 78 -25.72 7.81 -5.18
CA ARG A 78 -26.58 6.84 -5.90
C ARG A 78 -25.86 6.28 -7.10
N VAL A 79 -25.06 7.11 -7.77
CA VAL A 79 -24.19 6.64 -8.86
C VAL A 79 -23.13 5.70 -8.29
N VAL A 80 -22.49 6.04 -7.18
CA VAL A 80 -21.51 5.15 -6.52
C VAL A 80 -22.14 3.81 -6.14
N GLU A 81 -23.32 3.83 -5.50
CA GLU A 81 -24.10 2.62 -5.19
C GLU A 81 -24.32 1.76 -6.45
N LYS A 82 -24.75 2.39 -7.55
CA LYS A 82 -25.00 1.67 -8.80
C LYS A 82 -23.72 1.09 -9.43
N LEU A 83 -22.62 1.83 -9.41
CA LEU A 83 -21.34 1.38 -9.93
C LEU A 83 -20.78 0.19 -9.13
N LEU A 84 -20.98 0.16 -7.82
CA LEU A 84 -20.61 -0.98 -6.97
C LEU A 84 -21.40 -2.24 -7.34
N GLU A 85 -22.71 -2.13 -7.57
CA GLU A 85 -23.54 -3.26 -8.04
C GLU A 85 -23.05 -3.78 -9.39
N LEU A 86 -22.83 -2.88 -10.37
CA LEU A 86 -22.35 -3.27 -11.69
C LEU A 86 -20.96 -3.91 -11.64
N MET A 87 -20.08 -3.40 -10.77
CA MET A 87 -18.75 -3.95 -10.53
C MET A 87 -18.84 -5.38 -9.97
N ALA A 88 -19.70 -5.62 -8.96
CA ALA A 88 -19.93 -6.96 -8.42
C ALA A 88 -20.50 -7.93 -9.46
N GLU A 89 -21.45 -7.46 -10.26
CA GLU A 89 -22.11 -8.24 -11.31
C GLU A 89 -21.23 -8.44 -12.56
N ARG A 90 -20.10 -7.71 -12.66
CA ARG A 90 -19.29 -7.59 -13.89
C ARG A 90 -20.18 -7.34 -15.12
N ARG A 91 -21.00 -6.28 -15.06
CA ARG A 91 -21.95 -5.93 -16.11
C ARG A 91 -21.75 -4.51 -16.63
N GLY A 92 -21.77 -4.34 -17.95
CA GLY A 92 -21.56 -3.04 -18.59
C GLY A 92 -20.21 -2.44 -18.19
N ILE A 93 -20.20 -1.16 -17.78
CA ILE A 93 -19.00 -0.50 -17.25
C ILE A 93 -18.38 -1.26 -16.05
N GLY A 94 -19.17 -2.02 -15.31
CA GLY A 94 -18.71 -2.83 -14.18
C GLY A 94 -17.66 -3.88 -14.55
N GLU A 95 -17.65 -4.38 -15.78
CA GLU A 95 -16.57 -5.28 -16.25
C GLU A 95 -15.20 -4.61 -16.22
N LEU A 96 -15.15 -3.33 -16.63
CA LEU A 96 -13.94 -2.53 -16.63
C LEU A 96 -13.50 -2.22 -15.19
N LEU A 97 -14.43 -1.77 -14.35
CA LEU A 97 -14.14 -1.41 -12.95
C LEU A 97 -13.69 -2.61 -12.12
N ALA A 98 -14.22 -3.81 -12.39
CA ALA A 98 -13.87 -5.04 -11.68
C ALA A 98 -12.45 -5.56 -12.01
N MET A 99 -11.70 -4.86 -12.87
CA MET A 99 -10.28 -5.14 -13.15
C MET A 99 -9.32 -4.39 -12.21
N GLY A 100 -9.81 -3.40 -11.45
CA GLY A 100 -8.96 -2.47 -10.68
C GLY A 100 -8.32 -1.39 -11.54
N VAL A 101 -7.85 -0.31 -10.91
CA VAL A 101 -7.48 0.93 -11.61
C VAL A 101 -6.31 0.74 -12.58
N ARG A 102 -5.32 -0.11 -12.25
CA ARG A 102 -4.15 -0.36 -13.11
C ARG A 102 -4.53 -0.98 -14.45
N GLU A 103 -5.39 -2.00 -14.42
CA GLU A 103 -5.78 -2.71 -15.65
C GLU A 103 -6.91 -1.99 -16.38
N ALA A 104 -7.79 -1.29 -15.65
CA ALA A 104 -8.83 -0.45 -16.23
C ALA A 104 -8.24 0.75 -16.99
N SER A 105 -7.22 1.40 -16.44
CA SER A 105 -6.60 2.58 -17.07
C SER A 105 -5.93 2.29 -18.40
N LYS A 106 -5.34 1.10 -18.56
CA LYS A 106 -4.76 0.63 -19.84
C LYS A 106 -5.79 0.52 -20.97
N LYS A 107 -7.08 0.41 -20.63
CA LYS A 107 -8.18 0.31 -21.61
C LYS A 107 -8.83 1.67 -21.93
N VAL A 108 -8.35 2.74 -21.29
CA VAL A 108 -8.85 4.10 -21.48
C VAL A 108 -7.66 5.01 -21.71
N GLU A 109 -7.40 5.30 -22.99
CA GLU A 109 -6.26 6.10 -23.42
C GLU A 109 -6.19 7.44 -22.69
N GLY A 110 -4.98 7.82 -22.27
CA GLY A 110 -4.74 9.06 -21.54
C GLY A 110 -5.10 9.03 -20.04
N SER A 111 -5.63 7.91 -19.52
CA SER A 111 -6.06 7.82 -18.13
C SER A 111 -5.03 7.24 -17.15
N GLU A 112 -3.97 6.59 -17.64
CA GLU A 112 -2.92 5.98 -16.81
C GLU A 112 -2.19 7.00 -15.93
N ALA A 113 -2.04 8.24 -16.41
CA ALA A 113 -1.34 9.31 -15.68
C ALA A 113 -1.98 9.67 -14.33
N PHE A 114 -3.26 9.36 -14.13
CA PHE A 114 -3.99 9.59 -12.88
C PHE A 114 -4.59 8.30 -12.30
N ALA A 115 -4.11 7.13 -12.73
CA ALA A 115 -4.43 5.85 -12.10
C ALA A 115 -3.67 5.70 -10.78
N MET A 116 -4.33 5.96 -9.66
CA MET A 116 -3.68 6.06 -8.34
C MET A 116 -3.40 4.69 -7.72
N HIS A 117 -2.31 4.02 -8.14
CA HIS A 117 -1.89 2.72 -7.61
C HIS A 117 -0.37 2.62 -7.43
N SER A 118 0.10 1.64 -6.65
CA SER A 118 1.48 1.12 -6.74
C SER A 118 1.42 -0.40 -6.85
N LYS A 119 2.12 -0.97 -7.84
CA LYS A 119 2.11 -2.41 -8.19
C LYS A 119 0.70 -2.98 -8.44
N GLY A 120 -0.23 -2.14 -8.89
CA GLY A 120 -1.61 -2.51 -9.15
C GLY A 120 -2.57 -2.40 -7.98
N LEU A 121 -2.07 -2.19 -6.75
CA LEU A 121 -2.94 -1.92 -5.61
C LEU A 121 -3.20 -0.42 -5.46
N GLU A 122 -4.47 -0.06 -5.36
CA GLU A 122 -4.94 1.32 -5.20
C GLU A 122 -4.39 2.00 -3.94
N ILE A 123 -4.10 3.29 -4.05
CA ILE A 123 -3.52 4.07 -2.94
C ILE A 123 -4.56 4.31 -1.84
N PRO A 124 -4.25 4.02 -0.56
CA PRO A 124 -5.19 4.18 0.55
C PRO A 124 -5.31 5.65 1.00
N MET A 125 -6.15 5.92 2.00
CA MET A 125 -6.67 7.26 2.33
C MET A 125 -5.72 8.12 3.15
N HIS A 126 -4.46 8.13 2.73
CA HIS A 126 -3.41 9.01 3.23
C HIS A 126 -2.55 9.49 2.06
N ASP A 127 -2.58 10.79 1.78
CA ASP A 127 -1.78 11.39 0.72
C ASP A 127 -0.28 11.39 1.10
N PRO A 128 0.58 10.65 0.37
CA PRO A 128 1.98 10.51 0.74
C PRO A 128 2.80 11.79 0.53
N ARG A 129 2.28 12.80 -0.19
CA ARG A 129 2.95 14.11 -0.28
C ARG A 129 3.02 14.80 1.09
N ALA A 130 2.10 14.47 2.00
CA ALA A 130 2.11 14.97 3.37
C ALA A 130 3.06 14.18 4.31
N PHE A 131 3.52 13.00 3.90
CA PHE A 131 4.30 12.06 4.71
C PHE A 131 5.27 11.27 3.81
N LYS A 132 6.50 11.75 3.65
CA LYS A 132 7.43 11.23 2.62
C LYS A 132 7.77 9.75 2.81
N GLY A 133 7.94 9.30 4.06
CA GLY A 133 8.20 7.91 4.39
C GLY A 133 7.05 6.99 3.97
N MET A 134 5.80 7.45 4.09
CA MET A 134 4.64 6.72 3.57
C MET A 134 4.68 6.60 2.05
N GLY A 135 5.12 7.62 1.32
CA GLY A 135 5.35 7.53 -0.12
C GLY A 135 6.32 6.41 -0.48
N LEU A 136 7.48 6.37 0.19
CA LEU A 136 8.44 5.27 0.03
C LEU A 136 7.84 3.91 0.42
N GLN A 137 7.03 3.84 1.49
CA GLN A 137 6.36 2.60 1.90
C GLN A 137 5.38 2.08 0.84
N TYR A 138 4.60 2.96 0.22
CA TYR A 138 3.70 2.58 -0.88
C TYR A 138 4.49 2.05 -2.08
N ALA A 139 5.56 2.76 -2.44
CA ALA A 139 6.44 2.36 -3.52
C ALA A 139 7.08 0.99 -3.26
N THR A 140 7.53 0.67 -2.05
CA THR A 140 8.39 -0.51 -1.78
C THR A 140 7.69 -1.70 -1.14
N SER A 141 6.40 -1.57 -0.80
CA SER A 141 5.61 -2.65 -0.21
C SER A 141 5.50 -3.85 -1.14
N ASN A 142 5.76 -5.06 -0.63
CA ASN A 142 5.68 -6.30 -1.41
C ASN A 142 4.25 -6.62 -1.89
N ARG A 143 3.22 -5.93 -1.39
CA ARG A 143 1.83 -6.14 -1.82
C ARG A 143 1.20 -4.92 -2.52
N GLY A 144 2.02 -3.95 -2.96
CA GLY A 144 1.55 -2.68 -3.50
C GLY A 144 1.20 -1.64 -2.44
N ALA A 145 0.56 -0.54 -2.85
CA ALA A 145 0.32 0.64 -1.99
C ALA A 145 -0.51 0.30 -0.75
N CYS A 146 0.15 0.08 0.40
CA CYS A 146 -0.51 -0.31 1.63
C CYS A 146 0.05 0.44 2.84
N HIS A 147 -0.79 1.19 3.55
CA HIS A 147 -0.42 2.01 4.70
C HIS A 147 -0.11 1.18 5.95
N LEU A 148 -0.67 -0.02 6.08
CA LEU A 148 -0.41 -0.93 7.19
C LEU A 148 0.89 -1.73 7.03
N TYR A 149 1.53 -1.75 5.84
CA TYR A 149 2.63 -2.70 5.61
C TYR A 149 3.88 -2.38 6.46
N GLY A 150 4.20 -1.10 6.67
CA GLY A 150 5.18 -0.65 7.67
C GLY A 150 4.58 0.28 8.73
N PHE A 151 3.37 0.79 8.53
CA PHE A 151 2.71 1.75 9.42
C PHE A 151 3.58 3.00 9.73
N VAL A 152 4.45 3.40 8.80
CA VAL A 152 5.45 4.48 9.01
C VAL A 152 4.84 5.84 9.29
N LEU A 153 3.58 6.06 8.89
CA LEU A 153 2.80 7.26 9.23
C LEU A 153 2.93 7.63 10.71
N ARG A 154 2.85 6.63 11.59
CA ARG A 154 2.91 6.81 13.05
C ARG A 154 4.26 7.38 13.48
N ILE A 155 5.34 6.89 12.88
CA ILE A 155 6.69 7.38 13.12
C ILE A 155 6.80 8.85 12.69
N GLU A 156 6.27 9.19 11.53
CA GLU A 156 6.27 10.56 11.00
C GLU A 156 5.30 11.51 11.74
N GLN A 157 4.35 10.96 12.50
CA GLN A 157 3.52 11.70 13.47
C GLN A 157 4.21 11.88 14.83
N GLY A 158 5.40 11.30 15.02
CA GLY A 158 6.24 11.48 16.20
C GLY A 158 6.35 10.27 17.13
N GLU A 159 5.81 9.11 16.74
CA GLU A 159 6.02 7.87 17.48
C GLU A 159 7.50 7.44 17.42
N ARG A 160 8.04 7.03 18.56
CA ARG A 160 9.42 6.53 18.70
C ARG A 160 9.37 5.06 19.04
N VAL A 161 10.20 4.26 18.36
CA VAL A 161 10.32 2.81 18.60
C VAL A 161 11.76 2.52 19.00
N THR A 162 12.06 2.79 20.27
CA THR A 162 13.43 2.74 20.81
C THR A 162 14.05 1.35 20.73
N ASP A 163 13.24 0.30 20.89
CA ASP A 163 13.68 -1.10 20.75
C ASP A 163 14.23 -1.43 19.35
N LEU A 164 13.85 -0.64 18.33
CA LEU A 164 14.31 -0.77 16.94
C LEU A 164 15.28 0.35 16.53
N GLY A 165 15.74 1.15 17.48
CA GLY A 165 16.70 2.22 17.21
C GLY A 165 16.09 3.43 16.48
N ILE A 166 14.82 3.73 16.74
CA ILE A 166 14.16 4.99 16.34
C ILE A 166 13.97 5.83 17.62
N HIS A 167 14.99 6.60 17.98
CA HIS A 167 15.05 7.36 19.23
C HIS A 167 14.56 8.81 19.07
N GLU A 168 14.76 9.38 17.89
CA GLU A 168 14.46 10.78 17.60
C GLU A 168 13.12 10.95 16.90
N ARG A 169 12.57 12.16 16.97
CA ARG A 169 11.35 12.49 16.23
C ARG A 169 11.69 12.58 14.75
N VAL A 170 10.96 11.81 13.94
CA VAL A 170 11.09 11.84 12.49
C VAL A 170 10.10 12.86 11.93
N GLN A 171 10.59 13.88 11.21
CA GLN A 171 9.71 14.87 10.60
C GLN A 171 9.08 14.34 9.31
N ARG A 172 7.82 14.69 9.06
CA ARG A 172 7.04 14.16 7.93
C ARG A 172 7.48 14.64 6.54
N PHE A 173 8.23 15.74 6.44
CA PHE A 173 8.67 16.34 5.18
C PHE A 173 10.13 16.07 4.84
N ASP A 174 10.93 15.66 5.83
CA ASP A 174 12.33 15.31 5.60
C ASP A 174 12.42 14.02 4.78
N VAL A 175 13.45 13.92 3.95
CA VAL A 175 13.68 12.73 3.09
C VAL A 175 14.84 11.88 3.59
N GLU A 176 15.78 12.48 4.30
CA GLU A 176 17.00 11.83 4.77
C GLU A 176 16.72 10.83 5.89
N GLY A 177 17.31 9.64 5.78
CA GLY A 177 17.16 8.57 6.75
C GLY A 177 15.83 7.81 6.65
N LYS A 178 14.92 8.24 5.75
CA LYS A 178 13.62 7.59 5.55
C LYS A 178 13.75 6.17 5.04
N GLY A 179 14.74 5.91 4.18
CA GLY A 179 15.00 4.57 3.65
C GLY A 179 15.16 3.54 4.75
N ARG A 180 16.08 3.81 5.70
CA ARG A 180 16.29 2.97 6.89
C ARG A 180 15.02 2.80 7.73
N ILE A 181 14.32 3.90 8.02
CA ILE A 181 13.15 3.86 8.92
C ILE A 181 12.03 3.00 8.31
N VAL A 182 11.72 3.19 7.02
CA VAL A 182 10.69 2.42 6.33
C VAL A 182 11.04 0.94 6.31
N ALA A 183 12.30 0.59 6.00
CA ALA A 183 12.74 -0.80 5.99
C ALA A 183 12.61 -1.48 7.36
N ILE A 184 13.07 -0.83 8.44
CA ILE A 184 12.95 -1.34 9.82
C ILE A 184 11.49 -1.61 10.18
N MET A 185 10.61 -0.65 9.87
CA MET A 185 9.20 -0.73 10.25
C MET A 185 8.44 -1.78 9.44
N GLN A 186 8.79 -1.96 8.18
CA GLN A 186 8.28 -3.05 7.34
C GLN A 186 8.76 -4.43 7.85
N ASP A 187 10.04 -4.57 8.19
CA ASP A 187 10.58 -5.81 8.77
C ASP A 187 9.89 -6.14 10.10
N TRP A 188 9.70 -5.15 10.97
CA TRP A 188 8.98 -5.35 12.22
C TRP A 188 7.50 -5.70 12.01
N SER A 189 6.87 -5.10 11.02
CA SER A 189 5.49 -5.43 10.66
C SER A 189 5.35 -6.89 10.21
N GLU A 190 6.35 -7.46 9.53
CA GLU A 190 6.35 -8.89 9.19
C GLU A 190 6.36 -9.79 10.43
N VAL A 191 7.04 -9.39 11.51
CA VAL A 191 7.02 -10.11 12.79
C VAL A 191 5.62 -10.11 13.38
N VAL A 192 5.00 -8.93 13.48
CA VAL A 192 3.67 -8.74 14.08
C VAL A 192 2.60 -9.51 13.30
N GLU A 193 2.63 -9.45 11.97
CA GLU A 193 1.71 -10.16 11.08
C GLU A 193 1.90 -11.68 11.19
N SER A 194 3.14 -12.17 11.24
CA SER A 194 3.43 -13.61 11.37
C SER A 194 2.94 -14.20 12.69
N MET A 195 2.81 -13.37 13.73
CA MET A 195 2.28 -13.77 15.04
C MET A 195 0.76 -13.61 15.15
N GLY A 196 0.09 -13.05 14.13
CA GLY A 196 -1.34 -12.75 14.16
C GLY A 196 -1.72 -11.66 15.18
N ILE A 197 -0.77 -10.80 15.55
CA ILE A 197 -1.01 -9.73 16.53
C ILE A 197 -1.60 -8.52 15.80
N CYS A 198 -2.70 -7.97 16.30
CA CYS A 198 -3.27 -6.75 15.76
C CYS A 198 -2.31 -5.56 15.98
N LYS A 199 -1.95 -4.86 14.89
CA LYS A 199 -1.08 -3.68 14.93
C LYS A 199 -1.63 -2.54 15.79
N PHE A 200 -2.94 -2.46 16.00
CA PHE A 200 -3.56 -1.45 16.86
C PHE A 200 -3.38 -1.70 18.35
N LEU A 201 -2.87 -2.88 18.77
CA LEU A 201 -2.47 -3.09 20.16
C LEU A 201 -1.18 -2.33 20.52
N GLN A 202 -0.38 -1.94 19.52
CA GLN A 202 0.82 -1.12 19.68
C GLN A 202 1.78 -1.64 20.76
N ILE A 203 1.90 -2.96 20.86
CA ILE A 203 2.77 -3.62 21.84
C ILE A 203 4.23 -3.35 21.45
N SER A 204 5.04 -2.88 22.39
CA SER A 204 6.45 -2.60 22.14
C SER A 204 7.20 -3.85 21.68
N PRO A 205 8.23 -3.71 20.81
CA PRO A 205 8.99 -4.85 20.33
C PRO A 205 9.60 -5.74 21.42
N GLY A 206 10.06 -5.15 22.52
CA GLY A 206 10.54 -5.90 23.69
C GLY A 206 9.46 -6.77 24.33
N HIS A 207 8.23 -6.26 24.44
CA HIS A 207 7.09 -7.02 24.97
C HIS A 207 6.62 -8.10 24.00
N VAL A 208 6.56 -7.83 22.69
CA VAL A 208 6.26 -8.86 21.67
C VAL A 208 7.27 -10.00 21.76
N ALA A 209 8.56 -9.69 21.85
CA ALA A 209 9.60 -10.71 22.01
C ALA A 209 9.44 -11.54 23.29
N SER A 210 9.04 -10.90 24.38
CA SER A 210 8.81 -11.58 25.67
C SER A 210 7.59 -12.51 25.61
N ILE A 211 6.47 -12.03 25.07
CA ILE A 211 5.24 -12.82 24.88
C ILE A 211 5.54 -14.04 24.02
N TYR A 212 6.21 -13.84 22.87
CA TYR A 212 6.57 -14.95 21.98
C TYR A 212 7.49 -15.96 22.66
N SER A 213 8.49 -15.47 23.41
CA SER A 213 9.43 -16.34 24.13
C SER A 213 8.74 -17.25 25.15
N LEU A 214 7.78 -16.69 25.89
CA LEU A 214 6.98 -17.43 26.87
C LEU A 214 6.09 -18.47 26.18
N ALA A 215 5.43 -18.09 25.07
CA ALA A 215 4.53 -18.97 24.35
C ALA A 215 5.24 -20.21 23.75
N VAL A 216 6.46 -20.04 23.23
CA VAL A 216 7.20 -21.12 22.55
C VAL A 216 8.25 -21.82 23.44
N GLY A 217 8.46 -21.33 24.66
CA GLY A 217 9.45 -21.89 25.60
C GLY A 217 10.92 -21.71 25.16
N ARG A 218 11.22 -20.73 24.30
CA ARG A 218 12.60 -20.43 23.83
C ARG A 218 12.84 -18.94 23.89
N LYS A 219 14.06 -18.52 24.25
CA LYS A 219 14.40 -17.11 24.38
C LYS A 219 14.56 -16.43 23.02
N PHE A 220 13.76 -15.39 22.79
CA PHE A 220 13.89 -14.45 21.68
C PHE A 220 14.05 -13.02 22.21
N THR A 221 14.76 -12.20 21.45
CA THR A 221 14.90 -10.75 21.66
C THR A 221 14.25 -9.99 20.50
N ALA A 222 13.91 -8.71 20.71
CA ALA A 222 13.42 -7.84 19.64
C ALA A 222 14.36 -7.84 18.43
N LYS A 223 15.67 -7.78 18.65
CA LYS A 223 16.70 -7.90 17.61
C LYS A 223 16.62 -9.23 16.83
N SER A 224 16.48 -10.35 17.55
CA SER A 224 16.38 -11.67 16.89
C SER A 224 15.10 -11.83 16.08
N LEU A 225 13.99 -11.25 16.53
CA LEU A 225 12.72 -11.26 15.80
C LEU A 225 12.75 -10.31 14.60
N HIS A 226 13.30 -9.11 14.76
CA HIS A 226 13.51 -8.19 13.66
C HIS A 226 14.31 -8.85 12.52
N ALA A 227 15.37 -9.60 12.84
CA ALA A 227 16.12 -10.36 11.83
C ALA A 227 15.27 -11.43 11.10
N ARG A 228 14.28 -12.03 11.77
CA ARG A 228 13.30 -12.92 11.13
C ARG A 228 12.34 -12.15 10.24
N GLY A 229 11.89 -10.97 10.68
CA GLY A 229 11.11 -10.04 9.87
C GLY A 229 11.83 -9.65 8.58
N THR A 230 13.12 -9.29 8.66
CA THR A 230 13.97 -9.02 7.48
C THR A 230 14.03 -10.21 6.53
N ALA A 231 14.17 -11.44 7.04
CA ALA A 231 14.17 -12.64 6.21
C ALA A 231 12.81 -12.87 5.51
N ILE A 232 11.69 -12.69 6.22
CA ILE A 232 10.34 -12.83 5.65
C ILE A 232 10.11 -11.79 4.56
N PHE A 233 10.50 -10.54 4.80
CA PHE A 233 10.35 -9.46 3.82
C PHE A 233 11.14 -9.77 2.54
N ASN A 234 12.40 -10.18 2.67
CA ASN A 234 13.25 -10.50 1.52
C ASN A 234 12.77 -11.74 0.77
N LEU A 235 12.22 -12.74 1.47
CA LEU A 235 11.60 -13.89 0.81
C LEU A 235 10.42 -13.47 -0.08
N LYS A 236 9.56 -12.56 0.42
CA LYS A 236 8.46 -11.99 -0.37
C LYS A 236 8.97 -11.14 -1.55
N ARG A 237 10.05 -10.37 -1.36
CA ARG A 237 10.70 -9.64 -2.46
C ARG A 237 11.18 -10.60 -3.54
N VAL A 238 11.89 -11.67 -3.17
CA VAL A 238 12.38 -12.68 -4.13
C VAL A 238 11.21 -13.37 -4.84
N PHE A 239 10.11 -13.67 -4.14
CA PHE A 239 8.88 -14.15 -4.77
C PHE A 239 8.36 -13.19 -5.84
N ASN A 240 8.23 -11.90 -5.51
CA ASN A 240 7.78 -10.88 -6.45
C ASN A 240 8.69 -10.75 -7.67
N LEU A 241 10.02 -10.73 -7.46
CA LEU A 241 11.00 -10.69 -8.56
C LEU A 241 10.86 -11.92 -9.47
N ALA A 242 10.67 -13.11 -8.88
CA ALA A 242 10.45 -14.34 -9.64
C ALA A 242 9.09 -14.35 -10.38
N CYS A 243 8.12 -13.55 -9.94
CA CYS A 243 6.86 -13.31 -10.65
C CYS A 243 6.96 -12.19 -11.71
N GLY A 244 8.16 -11.70 -12.01
CA GLY A 244 8.41 -10.74 -13.09
C GLY A 244 8.41 -9.27 -12.66
N MET A 245 8.34 -8.98 -11.36
CA MET A 245 8.53 -7.61 -10.87
C MET A 245 10.00 -7.20 -10.88
N SER A 246 10.27 -5.89 -10.90
CA SER A 246 11.61 -5.33 -10.82
C SER A 246 11.68 -4.12 -9.87
N GLY A 247 12.86 -3.51 -9.74
CA GLY A 247 13.02 -2.22 -9.06
C GLY A 247 12.27 -1.07 -9.75
N GLU A 248 11.92 -1.19 -11.03
CA GLU A 248 11.12 -0.17 -11.75
C GLU A 248 9.68 -0.12 -11.24
N ASP A 249 9.16 -1.24 -10.70
CA ASP A 249 7.85 -1.29 -10.07
C ASP A 249 7.82 -0.63 -8.69
N ASP A 250 8.98 -0.30 -8.10
CA ASP A 250 9.10 0.43 -6.84
C ASP A 250 8.90 1.95 -7.04
N SER A 251 7.75 2.29 -7.63
CA SER A 251 7.40 3.65 -8.03
C SER A 251 6.00 4.07 -7.55
N LEU A 252 5.66 5.33 -7.83
CA LEU A 252 4.37 5.97 -7.56
C LEU A 252 3.83 6.66 -8.84
N PRO A 253 2.51 6.90 -8.90
CA PRO A 253 1.92 7.71 -9.97
C PRO A 253 2.54 9.11 -10.06
N ASP A 254 2.67 9.62 -11.28
CA ASP A 254 3.26 10.92 -11.58
C ASP A 254 2.62 12.08 -10.79
N ARG A 255 1.31 12.01 -10.55
CA ARG A 255 0.59 12.98 -9.70
C ARG A 255 1.21 13.13 -8.31
N LEU A 256 1.73 12.05 -7.71
CA LEU A 256 2.36 12.12 -6.39
C LEU A 256 3.81 12.61 -6.45
N LEU A 257 4.50 12.35 -7.56
CA LEU A 257 5.92 12.67 -7.74
C LEU A 257 6.13 14.11 -8.27
N LYS A 258 5.19 14.63 -9.05
CA LYS A 258 5.39 15.85 -9.86
C LYS A 258 4.36 16.95 -9.59
N GLU A 259 3.14 16.60 -9.20
CA GLU A 259 2.08 17.60 -8.95
C GLU A 259 2.06 17.98 -7.46
N PRO A 260 2.52 19.19 -7.08
CA PRO A 260 2.50 19.61 -5.69
C PRO A 260 1.06 19.79 -5.20
N LEU A 261 0.84 19.52 -3.91
CA LEU A 261 -0.44 19.88 -3.27
C LEU A 261 -0.69 21.38 -3.39
N SER A 262 -1.91 21.75 -3.80
CA SER A 262 -2.30 23.13 -4.07
C SER A 262 -2.52 23.97 -2.80
N ASP A 263 -2.91 23.34 -1.70
CA ASP A 263 -3.34 24.00 -0.48
C ASP A 263 -3.10 23.15 0.79
N GLY A 264 -3.56 23.66 1.93
CA GLY A 264 -3.48 22.98 3.23
C GLY A 264 -2.08 22.95 3.86
N GLY A 265 -1.95 22.19 4.95
CA GLY A 265 -0.72 22.12 5.75
C GLY A 265 0.46 21.40 5.09
N ALA A 266 0.29 20.91 3.86
CA ALA A 266 1.31 20.29 3.03
C ALA A 266 1.37 20.92 1.62
N ALA A 267 0.87 22.14 1.46
CA ALA A 267 0.95 22.87 0.20
C ALA A 267 2.40 22.93 -0.32
N GLY A 268 2.57 22.76 -1.63
CA GLY A 268 3.87 22.75 -2.29
C GLY A 268 4.64 21.43 -2.20
N GLN A 269 4.15 20.42 -1.49
CA GLN A 269 4.86 19.14 -1.33
C GLN A 269 4.55 18.16 -2.46
N VAL A 270 5.59 17.46 -2.92
CA VAL A 270 5.53 16.24 -3.76
C VAL A 270 6.12 15.04 -3.00
N VAL A 271 6.40 13.90 -3.64
CA VAL A 271 7.19 12.81 -3.02
C VAL A 271 8.54 12.68 -3.74
N GLU A 272 9.63 13.03 -3.06
CA GLU A 272 11.01 12.95 -3.57
C GLU A 272 11.55 11.51 -3.46
N LEU A 273 10.97 10.59 -4.24
CA LEU A 273 11.16 9.14 -4.08
C LEU A 273 12.61 8.68 -4.30
N ASP A 274 13.29 9.16 -5.35
CA ASP A 274 14.58 8.63 -5.80
C ASP A 274 15.65 8.62 -4.70
N ARG A 275 15.75 9.70 -3.92
CA ARG A 275 16.71 9.76 -2.81
C ARG A 275 16.39 8.73 -1.74
N MET A 276 15.12 8.66 -1.33
CA MET A 276 14.67 7.73 -0.29
C MET A 276 14.81 6.26 -0.74
N LEU A 277 14.55 5.97 -2.01
CA LEU A 277 14.63 4.62 -2.58
C LEU A 277 16.08 4.12 -2.62
N ARG A 278 17.04 4.98 -2.98
CA ARG A 278 18.47 4.64 -2.90
C ARG A 278 18.91 4.30 -1.48
N GLU A 279 18.58 5.16 -0.50
CA GLU A 279 18.87 4.90 0.92
C GLU A 279 18.22 3.59 1.40
N TYR A 280 17.02 3.30 0.90
CA TYR A 280 16.28 2.08 1.22
C TYR A 280 16.97 0.82 0.67
N TYR A 281 17.37 0.80 -0.61
CA TYR A 281 18.10 -0.32 -1.19
C TYR A 281 19.46 -0.54 -0.56
N GLU A 282 20.20 0.55 -0.28
CA GLU A 282 21.46 0.48 0.44
C GLU A 282 21.27 -0.17 1.82
N TYR A 283 20.28 0.30 2.59
CA TYR A 283 19.99 -0.26 3.92
C TYR A 283 19.60 -1.74 3.86
N ARG A 284 18.81 -2.13 2.85
CA ARG A 284 18.40 -3.53 2.65
C ARG A 284 19.52 -4.43 2.10
N GLY A 285 20.63 -3.84 1.62
CA GLY A 285 21.69 -4.57 0.94
C GLY A 285 21.24 -5.12 -0.41
N TRP A 286 20.44 -4.35 -1.14
CA TRP A 286 19.97 -4.69 -2.48
C TRP A 286 20.89 -4.06 -3.56
N SER A 287 20.75 -4.52 -4.80
CA SER A 287 21.32 -3.86 -5.97
C SER A 287 20.51 -2.60 -6.33
N GLU A 288 20.99 -1.80 -7.28
CA GLU A 288 20.26 -0.61 -7.76
C GLU A 288 18.96 -0.99 -8.48
N GLU A 289 18.92 -2.18 -9.08
CA GLU A 289 17.75 -2.79 -9.70
C GLU A 289 16.79 -3.45 -8.67
N GLY A 290 17.12 -3.36 -7.38
CA GLY A 290 16.30 -3.82 -6.28
C GLY A 290 16.32 -5.34 -6.04
N TYR A 291 17.41 -6.03 -6.42
CA TYR A 291 17.64 -7.44 -6.13
C TYR A 291 18.39 -7.60 -4.80
N PRO A 292 17.93 -8.42 -3.85
CA PRO A 292 18.71 -8.72 -2.66
C PRO A 292 20.04 -9.39 -3.04
N ARG A 293 21.17 -8.82 -2.60
CA ARG A 293 22.49 -9.38 -2.92
C ARG A 293 22.66 -10.76 -2.30
N LYS A 294 23.47 -11.60 -2.95
CA LYS A 294 23.73 -12.99 -2.53
C LYS A 294 24.18 -13.10 -1.08
N GLU A 295 25.06 -12.21 -0.61
CA GLU A 295 25.55 -12.22 0.79
C GLU A 295 24.42 -11.96 1.79
N ILE A 296 23.45 -11.11 1.40
CA ILE A 296 22.26 -10.84 2.21
C ILE A 296 21.36 -12.07 2.27
N LEU A 297 21.13 -12.74 1.13
CA LEU A 297 20.33 -13.96 1.08
C LEU A 297 20.96 -15.10 1.89
N GLU A 298 22.28 -15.23 1.85
CA GLU A 298 23.02 -16.21 2.66
C GLU A 298 22.90 -15.89 4.16
N LYS A 299 23.14 -14.63 4.55
CA LYS A 299 23.02 -14.16 5.94
C LYS A 299 21.62 -14.36 6.51
N LEU A 300 20.57 -14.21 5.68
CA LEU A 300 19.18 -14.42 6.08
C LEU A 300 18.76 -15.90 6.06
N GLY A 301 19.64 -16.81 5.63
CA GLY A 301 19.35 -18.24 5.50
C GLY A 301 18.39 -18.58 4.36
N LEU A 302 18.27 -17.71 3.36
CA LEU A 302 17.37 -17.88 2.22
C LEU A 302 18.08 -18.52 1.01
N LEU A 303 19.40 -18.35 0.87
CA LEU A 303 20.13 -18.78 -0.33
C LEU A 303 19.94 -20.27 -0.66
N GLU A 304 20.16 -21.16 0.31
CA GLU A 304 20.02 -22.61 0.08
C GLU A 304 18.56 -23.05 -0.10
N ILE A 305 17.62 -22.35 0.55
CA ILE A 305 16.18 -22.58 0.36
C ILE A 305 15.79 -22.27 -1.10
N LEU A 306 16.27 -21.16 -1.63
CA LEU A 306 15.99 -20.72 -3.00
C LEU A 306 16.63 -21.63 -4.04
N LYS A 307 17.90 -22.03 -3.84
CA LYS A 307 18.59 -22.98 -4.74
C LYS A 307 17.92 -24.35 -4.80
N GLY A 308 17.44 -24.84 -3.65
CA GLY A 308 16.75 -26.13 -3.55
C GLY A 308 15.30 -26.09 -4.02
N SER A 309 14.76 -24.93 -4.39
CA SER A 309 13.39 -24.78 -4.84
C SER A 309 13.17 -25.39 -6.22
N ARG A 310 11.96 -25.92 -6.43
CA ARG A 310 11.49 -26.40 -7.74
C ARG A 310 10.99 -25.27 -8.65
N PHE A 311 10.87 -24.05 -8.13
CA PHE A 311 10.42 -22.91 -8.90
C PHE A 311 11.62 -22.28 -9.61
N GLU A 312 11.78 -22.61 -10.89
CA GLU A 312 12.95 -22.27 -11.71
C GLU A 312 13.23 -20.76 -11.77
N ALA A 313 12.20 -19.91 -11.71
CA ALA A 313 12.35 -18.46 -11.71
C ALA A 313 13.19 -17.94 -10.52
N TYR A 314 13.31 -18.68 -9.42
CA TYR A 314 14.24 -18.31 -8.35
C TYR A 314 15.71 -18.41 -8.76
N LYS A 315 16.06 -19.32 -9.67
CA LYS A 315 17.45 -19.42 -10.17
C LYS A 315 17.81 -18.17 -10.96
N GLU A 316 16.90 -17.67 -11.80
CA GLU A 316 17.07 -16.41 -12.54
C GLU A 316 17.24 -15.21 -11.59
N VAL A 317 16.47 -15.16 -10.50
CA VAL A 317 16.65 -14.12 -9.47
C VAL A 317 18.01 -14.24 -8.78
N LEU A 318 18.47 -15.46 -8.49
CA LEU A 318 19.77 -15.70 -7.87
C LEU A 318 20.95 -15.34 -8.78
N GLU A 319 20.81 -15.50 -10.09
CA GLU A 319 21.83 -15.07 -11.07
C GLU A 319 21.98 -13.54 -11.09
N LYS A 320 20.87 -12.81 -10.96
CA LYS A 320 20.86 -11.34 -10.86
C LYS A 320 21.25 -10.81 -9.48
N ALA A 321 21.24 -11.67 -8.46
CA ALA A 321 21.68 -11.35 -7.10
C ALA A 321 23.21 -11.49 -6.91
N ALA A 322 23.94 -11.94 -7.95
CA ALA A 322 25.36 -12.26 -7.91
C ALA A 322 26.27 -11.03 -7.85
#